data_AF-A0A354DFX0-F1
#
_entry.id   AF-A0A354DFX0-F1
#
_cell.length_a   1.000
_cell.length_b   1.000
_cell.length_c   1.000
_cell.angle_alpha   90.00
_cell.angle_beta   90.00
_cell.angle_gamma   90.00
#
_symmetry.space_group_name_H-M   'P 1'
#
loop_
_entity.id
_entity.type
_entity.pdbx_description
1 polymer ?
#
loop_
_entity_poly.entity_id
_entity_poly.type
_entity_poly.pdbx_seq_one_letter_code
_entity_poly.pdbx_strand_id
1 'polypeptide(L)'
;MKVGIYARVSTEWETQETSLVRQVEELNRFATSQNWEVVKIIQEKASGFIIERPGLLELLEDLSEGTIEGLLIQDETRIGRGNTKIAILHQVHKYKGKVFSLDNGGELQIGEMEGMVLEILAIVEEYQRRLYNHKISRGVRRAMEQGYHPEANLKHTGEGGRKRNDLPLDEIVKLRAKKLTYEEIAAMLRGKGYEASRATVHRRYKEYIHGNDTEGN
;
A
#
# COMPACT_ATOMS: atom_id res chain seq x y z
N MET A 1 9.33 -16.86 2.95
CA MET A 1 7.96 -16.34 2.89
C MET A 1 7.25 -16.69 4.19
N LYS A 2 6.52 -15.75 4.77
CA LYS A 2 5.72 -15.94 5.99
C LYS A 2 4.28 -16.29 5.64
N VAL A 3 3.73 -17.33 6.25
CA VAL A 3 2.37 -17.80 5.97
C VAL A 3 1.57 -18.05 7.25
N GLY A 4 0.25 -17.85 7.16
CA GLY A 4 -0.72 -18.27 8.17
C GLY A 4 -1.45 -19.52 7.70
N ILE A 5 -1.52 -20.56 8.54
CA ILE A 5 -2.31 -21.76 8.27
C ILE A 5 -3.75 -21.53 8.72
N TYR A 6 -4.70 -21.86 7.85
CA TYR A 6 -6.13 -21.85 8.17
C TYR A 6 -6.77 -23.22 7.88
N ALA A 7 -7.15 -23.92 8.95
CA ALA A 7 -7.89 -25.17 8.89
C ALA A 7 -9.33 -24.95 9.32
N ARG A 8 -10.29 -25.49 8.56
CA ARG A 8 -11.72 -25.32 8.82
C ARG A 8 -12.48 -26.62 8.65
N VAL A 9 -13.49 -26.85 9.47
CA VAL A 9 -14.45 -27.96 9.31
C VAL A 9 -15.90 -27.46 9.53
N SER A 10 -16.90 -28.18 9.00
CA SER A 10 -18.31 -27.79 9.13
C SER A 10 -18.92 -28.36 10.41
N THR A 11 -19.55 -27.54 11.24
CA THR A 11 -20.04 -27.81 12.62
C THR A 11 -20.91 -29.05 12.89
N GLU A 12 -21.15 -29.95 11.94
CA GLU A 12 -22.15 -31.01 12.03
C GLU A 12 -21.69 -32.32 12.72
N TRP A 13 -20.39 -32.57 12.95
CA TRP A 13 -19.93 -33.89 13.46
C TRP A 13 -18.71 -33.85 14.40
N GLU A 14 -18.72 -34.67 15.45
CA GLU A 14 -17.64 -34.83 16.45
C GLU A 14 -16.33 -35.40 15.87
N THR A 15 -16.40 -36.15 14.77
CA THR A 15 -15.23 -36.74 14.06
C THR A 15 -14.31 -35.70 13.42
N GLN A 16 -14.60 -34.40 13.56
CA GLN A 16 -13.88 -33.35 12.86
C GLN A 16 -12.71 -32.74 13.62
N GLU A 17 -12.54 -33.02 14.92
CA GLU A 17 -11.33 -32.59 15.63
C GLU A 17 -10.09 -33.31 15.10
N THR A 18 -10.18 -34.61 14.84
CA THR A 18 -9.12 -35.36 14.17
C THR A 18 -8.87 -34.86 12.74
N SER A 19 -9.91 -34.38 12.06
CA SER A 19 -9.79 -33.78 10.72
C SER A 19 -9.02 -32.46 10.73
N LEU A 20 -9.29 -31.58 11.70
CA LEU A 20 -8.55 -30.31 11.86
C LEU A 20 -7.07 -30.57 12.16
N VAL A 21 -6.77 -31.49 13.07
CA VAL A 21 -5.39 -31.87 13.41
C VAL A 21 -4.67 -32.39 12.16
N ARG A 22 -5.29 -33.30 11.40
CA ARG A 22 -4.71 -33.82 10.15
C ARG A 22 -4.46 -32.70 9.12
N GLN A 23 -5.40 -31.77 8.95
CA GLN A 23 -5.22 -30.61 8.07
C GLN A 23 -4.00 -29.79 8.46
N VAL A 24 -3.88 -29.46 9.75
CA VAL A 24 -2.75 -28.68 10.26
C VAL A 24 -1.41 -29.41 10.05
N GLU A 25 -1.36 -30.72 10.29
CA GLU A 25 -0.15 -31.51 10.04
C GLU A 25 0.25 -31.53 8.56
N GLU A 26 -0.72 -31.74 7.66
CA GLU A 26 -0.50 -31.72 6.21
C GLU A 26 0.01 -30.37 5.73
N LEU A 27 -0.59 -29.28 6.22
CA LEU A 27 -0.21 -27.92 5.85
C LEU A 27 1.16 -27.54 6.42
N ASN A 28 1.50 -27.97 7.64
CA ASN A 28 2.84 -27.78 8.18
C ASN A 28 3.92 -28.51 7.36
N ARG A 29 3.64 -29.76 6.95
CA ARG A 29 4.56 -30.51 6.07
C ARG A 29 4.74 -29.81 4.74
N PHE A 30 3.66 -29.27 4.16
CA PHE A 30 3.72 -28.52 2.91
C PHE A 30 4.49 -27.20 3.06
N ALA A 31 4.22 -26.41 4.10
CA ALA A 31 5.00 -25.20 4.37
C ALA A 31 6.50 -25.52 4.55
N THR A 32 6.81 -26.60 5.25
CA THR A 32 8.20 -27.07 5.44
C THR A 32 8.85 -27.45 4.11
N SER A 33 8.14 -28.18 3.23
CA SER A 33 8.68 -28.58 1.92
C SER A 33 8.88 -27.41 0.96
N GLN A 34 8.18 -26.30 1.18
CA GLN A 34 8.34 -25.04 0.44
C GLN A 34 9.31 -24.04 1.10
N ASN A 35 9.94 -24.41 2.23
CA ASN A 35 10.77 -23.51 3.04
C ASN A 35 10.03 -22.22 3.48
N TRP A 36 8.75 -22.34 3.83
CA TRP A 36 7.94 -21.24 4.36
C TRP A 36 7.93 -21.23 5.89
N GLU A 37 7.86 -20.04 6.46
CA GLU A 37 7.74 -19.82 7.90
C GLU A 37 6.26 -19.74 8.27
N VAL A 38 5.78 -20.71 9.07
CA VAL A 38 4.42 -20.68 9.60
C VAL A 38 4.39 -19.76 10.82
N VAL A 39 3.76 -18.59 10.67
CA VAL A 39 3.69 -17.56 11.73
C VAL A 39 2.53 -17.80 12.67
N LYS A 40 1.40 -18.29 12.15
CA LYS A 40 0.17 -18.51 12.90
C LYS A 40 -0.59 -19.70 12.35
N ILE A 41 -1.27 -20.43 13.22
CA ILE A 41 -2.13 -21.56 12.88
C ILE A 41 -3.50 -21.31 13.50
N ILE A 42 -4.52 -21.24 12.66
CA ILE A 42 -5.91 -21.09 13.08
C ILE A 42 -6.70 -22.33 12.69
N GLN A 43 -7.48 -22.84 13.65
CA GLN A 43 -8.39 -23.95 13.47
C GLN A 43 -9.80 -23.47 13.82
N GLU A 44 -10.76 -23.70 12.93
CA GLU A 44 -12.11 -23.13 13.12
C GLU A 44 -13.21 -24.13 12.73
N LYS A 45 -14.29 -24.16 13.53
CA LYS A 45 -15.51 -24.92 13.25
C LYS A 45 -16.58 -23.93 12.78
N ALA A 46 -16.73 -23.78 11.46
CA ALA A 46 -17.64 -22.79 10.88
C ALA A 46 -18.16 -23.25 9.51
N SER A 47 -19.36 -22.82 9.12
CA SER A 47 -19.88 -23.03 7.77
C SER A 47 -19.13 -22.19 6.74
N GLY A 48 -18.86 -22.77 5.56
CA GLY A 48 -18.22 -22.06 4.44
C GLY A 48 -19.07 -20.96 3.79
N PHE A 49 -20.34 -20.82 4.21
CA PHE A 49 -21.23 -19.73 3.79
C PHE A 49 -21.13 -18.51 4.70
N ILE A 50 -20.61 -18.67 5.92
CA ILE A 50 -20.45 -17.56 6.87
C ILE A 50 -19.20 -16.76 6.51
N ILE A 51 -19.37 -15.46 6.34
CA ILE A 51 -18.27 -14.53 6.06
C ILE A 51 -17.53 -14.19 7.36
N GLU A 52 -18.28 -13.88 8.42
CA GLU A 52 -17.75 -13.49 9.72
C GLU A 52 -17.18 -14.69 10.47
N ARG A 53 -15.87 -14.88 10.31
CA ARG A 53 -15.11 -16.00 10.87
C ARG A 53 -13.94 -15.42 11.65
N PRO A 54 -14.03 -15.33 12.99
CA PRO A 54 -13.04 -14.62 13.81
C PRO A 54 -11.60 -15.05 13.52
N GLY A 55 -11.34 -16.35 13.38
CA GLY A 55 -9.99 -16.83 13.11
C GLY A 55 -9.50 -16.50 11.70
N LEU A 56 -10.39 -16.48 10.71
CA LEU A 56 -10.02 -16.05 9.36
C LEU A 56 -9.79 -14.54 9.31
N LEU A 57 -10.62 -13.75 10.00
CA LEU A 57 -10.48 -12.30 10.09
C LEU A 57 -9.14 -11.92 10.73
N GLU A 58 -8.70 -12.65 11.76
CA GLU A 58 -7.38 -12.46 12.38
C GLU A 58 -6.24 -12.64 11.37
N LEU A 59 -6.30 -13.66 10.51
CA LEU A 59 -5.29 -13.86 9.48
C LEU A 59 -5.36 -12.80 8.36
N LEU A 60 -6.56 -12.27 8.06
CA LEU A 60 -6.70 -11.13 7.13
C LEU A 60 -6.11 -9.84 7.74
N GLU A 61 -6.21 -9.67 9.05
CA GLU A 61 -5.55 -8.59 9.77
C GLU A 61 -4.02 -8.74 9.71
N ASP A 62 -3.49 -9.94 9.98
CA ASP A 62 -2.06 -10.25 9.84
C ASP A 62 -1.55 -9.98 8.41
N LEU A 63 -2.36 -10.26 7.39
CA LEU A 63 -2.06 -9.88 5.99
C LEU A 63 -2.03 -8.37 5.80
N SER A 64 -2.99 -7.65 6.37
CA SER A 64 -3.08 -6.19 6.26
C SER A 64 -1.91 -5.47 6.92
N GLU A 65 -1.37 -6.03 8.01
CA GLU A 65 -0.20 -5.56 8.72
C GLU A 65 1.13 -5.99 8.08
N GLY A 66 1.09 -6.94 7.15
CA GLY A 66 2.27 -7.55 6.53
C GLY A 66 3.01 -8.54 7.42
N THR A 67 2.36 -9.01 8.50
CA THR A 67 2.87 -10.04 9.41
C THR A 67 2.99 -11.38 8.69
N ILE A 68 2.06 -11.67 7.78
CA ILE A 68 2.11 -12.79 6.84
C ILE A 68 1.98 -12.28 5.40
N GLU A 69 2.50 -13.07 4.46
CA GLU A 69 2.45 -12.79 3.01
C GLU A 69 1.41 -13.66 2.30
N GLY A 70 0.92 -14.71 2.96
CA GLY A 70 -0.09 -15.59 2.39
C GLY A 70 -0.80 -16.49 3.39
N LEU A 71 -1.94 -17.01 2.95
CA LEU A 71 -2.75 -18.00 3.65
C LEU A 71 -2.47 -19.37 3.06
N LEU A 72 -2.29 -20.37 3.93
CA LEU A 72 -2.13 -21.75 3.54
C LEU A 72 -3.35 -22.56 4.00
N ILE A 73 -4.04 -23.17 3.05
CA ILE A 73 -5.27 -23.96 3.24
C ILE A 73 -5.17 -25.32 2.57
N GLN A 74 -5.97 -26.28 3.02
CA GLN A 74 -6.01 -27.60 2.36
C GLN A 74 -6.60 -27.50 0.95
N ASP A 75 -7.76 -26.84 0.85
CA ASP A 75 -8.56 -26.75 -0.37
C ASP A 75 -9.41 -25.46 -0.36
N GLU A 76 -9.95 -25.07 -1.51
CA GLU A 76 -10.73 -23.82 -1.65
C GLU A 76 -11.97 -23.75 -0.75
N THR A 77 -12.54 -24.88 -0.35
CA THR A 77 -13.76 -24.89 0.48
C THR A 77 -13.47 -24.41 1.90
N ARG A 78 -12.21 -24.36 2.33
CA ARG A 78 -11.82 -23.82 3.64
C ARG A 78 -12.10 -22.32 3.70
N ILE A 79 -11.75 -21.56 2.67
CA ILE A 79 -12.00 -20.10 2.63
C ILE A 79 -13.44 -19.73 2.27
N GLY A 80 -14.26 -20.65 1.76
CA GLY A 80 -15.71 -20.45 1.63
C GLY A 80 -16.28 -20.97 0.31
N ARG A 81 -17.56 -20.68 0.06
CA ARG A 81 -18.24 -21.02 -1.21
C ARG A 81 -19.00 -19.80 -1.77
N GLY A 82 -19.14 -19.75 -3.10
CA GLY A 82 -19.87 -18.69 -3.80
C GLY A 82 -19.35 -17.29 -3.44
N ASN A 83 -20.27 -16.38 -3.09
CA ASN A 83 -19.94 -14.99 -2.75
C ASN A 83 -18.97 -14.87 -1.57
N THR A 84 -19.00 -15.80 -0.60
CA THR A 84 -18.08 -15.80 0.54
C THR A 84 -16.65 -16.02 0.08
N LYS A 85 -16.41 -16.93 -0.87
CA LYS A 85 -15.07 -17.17 -1.44
C LYS A 85 -14.55 -15.88 -2.10
N ILE A 86 -15.38 -15.26 -2.95
CA ILE A 86 -15.01 -14.01 -3.65
C ILE A 86 -14.69 -12.89 -2.66
N ALA A 87 -15.49 -12.72 -1.61
CA ALA A 87 -15.26 -11.71 -0.58
C ALA A 87 -13.90 -11.91 0.13
N ILE A 88 -13.56 -13.15 0.49
CA ILE A 88 -12.27 -13.45 1.12
C ILE A 88 -11.11 -13.23 0.15
N LEU A 89 -11.21 -13.74 -1.09
CA LEU A 89 -10.17 -13.55 -2.10
C LEU A 89 -9.94 -12.07 -2.40
N HIS A 90 -11.00 -11.28 -2.45
CA HIS A 90 -10.92 -9.84 -2.63
C HIS A 90 -10.13 -9.16 -1.51
N GLN A 91 -10.39 -9.53 -0.23
CA GLN A 91 -9.63 -8.98 0.89
C GLN A 91 -8.16 -9.41 0.86
N VAL A 92 -7.88 -10.68 0.57
CA VAL A 92 -6.50 -11.16 0.45
C VAL A 92 -5.76 -10.40 -0.65
N HIS A 93 -6.37 -10.23 -1.82
CA HIS A 93 -5.78 -9.50 -2.94
C HIS A 93 -5.57 -8.01 -2.63
N LYS A 94 -6.53 -7.38 -1.93
CA LYS A 94 -6.43 -5.99 -1.48
C LYS A 94 -5.20 -5.75 -0.60
N TYR A 95 -4.84 -6.72 0.23
CA TYR A 95 -3.64 -6.68 1.07
C TYR A 95 -2.39 -7.24 0.37
N LYS A 96 -2.45 -7.49 -0.95
CA LYS A 96 -1.38 -8.10 -1.76
C LYS A 96 -0.93 -9.47 -1.25
N GLY A 97 -1.79 -10.13 -0.47
CA GLY A 97 -1.59 -11.48 -0.01
C GLY A 97 -1.89 -12.50 -1.11
N LYS A 98 -1.47 -13.74 -0.86
CA LYS A 98 -1.75 -14.89 -1.71
C LYS A 98 -2.42 -16.00 -0.92
N VAL A 99 -3.22 -16.82 -1.60
CA VAL A 99 -3.78 -18.04 -1.02
C VAL A 99 -3.07 -19.23 -1.65
N PHE A 100 -2.60 -20.16 -0.84
CA PHE A 100 -1.96 -21.41 -1.25
C PHE A 100 -2.83 -22.58 -0.81
N SER A 101 -3.04 -23.52 -1.72
CA SER A 101 -3.87 -24.71 -1.53
C SER A 101 -3.00 -25.95 -1.65
N LEU A 102 -3.12 -26.87 -0.69
CA LEU A 102 -2.46 -28.17 -0.76
C LEU A 102 -2.96 -28.98 -1.96
N ASP A 103 -4.27 -28.97 -2.23
CA ASP A 103 -4.88 -29.68 -3.37
C ASP A 103 -4.37 -29.17 -4.72
N ASN A 104 -4.02 -27.88 -4.80
CA ASN A 104 -3.42 -27.29 -6.00
C ASN A 104 -1.89 -27.44 -6.05
N GLY A 105 -1.27 -27.87 -4.96
CA GLY A 105 0.19 -27.94 -4.82
C GLY A 105 0.89 -26.57 -4.89
N GLY A 106 0.18 -25.47 -4.62
CA GLY A 106 0.70 -24.12 -4.86
C GLY A 106 -0.34 -23.02 -4.69
N GLU A 107 -0.11 -21.89 -5.36
CA GLU A 107 -1.03 -20.74 -5.33
C GLU A 107 -2.40 -21.13 -5.89
N LEU A 108 -3.46 -20.76 -5.18
CA LEU A 108 -4.84 -21.04 -5.56
C LEU A 108 -5.13 -20.35 -6.90
N GLN A 109 -5.54 -21.13 -7.88
CA GLN A 109 -5.90 -20.60 -9.18
C GLN A 109 -7.27 -19.90 -9.09
N ILE A 110 -7.28 -18.63 -9.47
CA ILE A 110 -8.51 -17.85 -9.60
C ILE A 110 -9.09 -18.15 -10.98
N GLY A 111 -10.34 -18.62 -11.02
CA GLY A 111 -11.02 -18.86 -12.30
C GLY A 111 -11.28 -17.55 -13.06
N GLU A 112 -11.40 -17.60 -14.38
CA GLU A 112 -11.59 -16.40 -15.22
C GLU A 112 -12.79 -15.54 -14.74
N MET A 113 -13.93 -16.18 -14.47
CA MET A 113 -15.12 -15.48 -13.95
C MET A 113 -14.87 -14.85 -12.57
N GLU A 114 -14.15 -15.53 -11.69
CA GLU A 114 -13.81 -15.01 -10.36
C GLU A 114 -12.88 -13.79 -10.48
N GLY A 115 -11.88 -13.87 -11.37
CA GLY A 115 -10.99 -12.77 -11.70
C GLY A 115 -11.72 -11.55 -12.22
N MET A 116 -12.65 -11.73 -13.17
CA MET A 116 -13.49 -10.64 -13.67
C MET A 116 -14.30 -9.95 -12.56
N VAL A 117 -14.87 -10.72 -11.63
CA VAL A 117 -15.63 -10.15 -10.51
C VAL A 117 -14.70 -9.35 -9.58
N LEU A 118 -13.50 -9.85 -9.30
CA LEU A 118 -12.51 -9.13 -8.49
C LEU A 118 -12.08 -7.81 -9.15
N GLU A 119 -11.86 -7.80 -10.46
CA GLU A 119 -11.53 -6.58 -11.22
C GLU A 119 -12.67 -5.55 -11.17
N ILE A 120 -13.92 -6.00 -11.36
CA ILE A 120 -15.10 -5.13 -11.25
C ILE A 120 -15.19 -4.52 -9.85
N LEU A 121 -14.98 -5.31 -8.79
CA LEU A 121 -14.96 -4.82 -7.42
C LEU A 121 -13.89 -3.75 -7.21
N ALA A 122 -12.67 -3.97 -7.72
CA ALA A 122 -11.58 -3.00 -7.63
C ALA A 122 -11.93 -1.67 -8.33
N ILE A 123 -12.54 -1.72 -9.52
CA ILE A 123 -13.01 -0.53 -10.25
C ILE A 123 -14.08 0.21 -9.45
N VAL A 124 -15.05 -0.51 -8.87
CA VAL A 124 -16.11 0.08 -8.05
C VAL A 124 -15.52 0.75 -6.80
N GLU A 125 -14.56 0.12 -6.12
CA GLU A 125 -13.87 0.71 -4.97
C GLU A 125 -13.13 2.00 -5.34
N GLU A 126 -12.42 2.02 -6.47
CA GLU A 126 -11.74 3.22 -6.94
C GLU A 126 -12.74 4.34 -7.23
N TYR A 127 -13.85 4.01 -7.89
CA TYR A 127 -14.91 4.97 -8.17
C TYR A 127 -15.53 5.56 -6.89
N GLN A 128 -15.82 4.73 -5.89
CA GLN A 128 -16.30 5.17 -4.57
C GLN A 128 -15.30 6.11 -3.89
N ARG A 129 -14.01 5.77 -3.93
CA ARG A 129 -12.93 6.61 -3.38
C ARG A 129 -12.89 7.99 -4.07
N ARG A 130 -13.04 8.03 -5.40
CA ARG A 130 -13.10 9.29 -6.17
C ARG A 130 -14.30 10.14 -5.77
N LEU A 131 -15.49 9.55 -5.65
CA LEU A 131 -16.69 10.26 -5.20
C LEU A 131 -16.54 10.82 -3.79
N TYR A 132 -15.98 10.02 -2.87
CA TYR A 132 -15.70 10.47 -1.51
C TYR A 132 -14.74 11.66 -1.50
N ASN A 133 -13.59 11.56 -2.18
CA ASN A 133 -12.63 12.66 -2.28
C ASN A 133 -13.23 13.92 -2.91
N HIS A 134 -14.10 13.75 -3.91
CA HIS A 134 -14.81 14.87 -4.52
C HIS A 134 -15.80 15.53 -3.53
N LYS A 135 -16.51 14.74 -2.72
CA LYS A 135 -17.38 15.24 -1.65
C LYS A 135 -16.58 16.02 -0.60
N ILE A 136 -15.44 15.48 -0.15
CA ILE A 136 -14.54 16.16 0.79
C ILE A 136 -14.02 17.47 0.20
N SER A 137 -13.48 17.45 -1.02
CA SER A 137 -12.96 18.64 -1.70
C SER A 137 -14.01 19.75 -1.83
N ARG A 138 -15.25 19.39 -2.19
CA ARG A 138 -16.37 20.34 -2.25
C ARG A 138 -16.73 20.91 -0.86
N GLY A 139 -16.73 20.07 0.17
CA GLY A 139 -16.98 20.49 1.54
C GLY A 139 -15.92 21.48 2.04
N VAL A 140 -14.63 21.16 1.82
CA VAL A 140 -13.51 22.04 2.16
C VAL A 140 -13.62 23.38 1.44
N ARG A 141 -13.92 23.37 0.14
CA ARG A 141 -14.08 24.61 -0.64
C ARG A 141 -15.18 25.52 -0.10
N ARG A 142 -16.35 24.95 0.21
CA ARG A 142 -17.45 25.71 0.82
C ARG A 142 -17.09 26.26 2.20
N ALA A 143 -16.37 25.47 3.00
CA ALA A 143 -15.89 25.95 4.28
C ALA A 143 -14.90 27.12 4.09
N MET A 144 -14.00 27.04 3.10
CA MET A 144 -13.07 28.12 2.77
C MET A 144 -13.79 29.39 2.33
N GLU A 145 -14.85 29.27 1.52
CA GLU A 145 -15.73 30.39 1.16
C GLU A 145 -16.40 31.04 2.40
N GLN A 146 -16.54 30.28 3.50
CA GLN A 146 -17.08 30.73 4.78
C GLN A 146 -15.99 31.13 5.80
N GLY A 147 -14.73 31.24 5.37
CA GLY A 147 -13.61 31.67 6.22
C GLY A 147 -12.88 30.57 6.98
N TYR A 148 -13.11 29.29 6.67
CA TYR A 148 -12.29 28.19 7.17
C TYR A 148 -10.94 28.16 6.44
N HIS A 149 -9.84 28.11 7.19
CA HIS A 149 -8.48 28.07 6.66
C HIS A 149 -7.85 26.69 6.93
N PRO A 150 -7.88 25.75 5.96
CA PRO A 150 -7.33 24.41 6.13
C PRO A 150 -5.86 24.38 6.57
N GLU A 151 -5.10 25.38 6.13
CA GLU A 151 -3.69 25.59 6.46
C GLU A 151 -3.42 25.71 7.97
N ALA A 152 -4.38 26.20 8.74
CA ALA A 152 -4.24 26.32 10.20
C ALA A 152 -4.25 24.97 10.93
N ASN A 153 -4.73 23.90 10.28
CA ASN A 153 -4.78 22.54 10.85
C ASN A 153 -3.53 21.69 10.53
N LEU A 154 -2.56 22.26 9.82
CA LEU A 154 -1.28 21.61 9.55
C LEU A 154 -0.38 21.72 10.79
N LYS A 155 -0.19 20.61 11.52
CA LYS A 155 0.63 20.53 12.75
C LYS A 155 2.13 20.84 12.55
N HIS A 156 2.60 20.93 11.30
CA HIS A 156 4.00 21.19 10.93
C HIS A 156 4.13 22.25 9.83
N THR A 157 3.47 23.40 9.99
CA THR A 157 3.63 24.56 9.08
C THR A 157 5.07 25.09 8.99
N GLY A 158 5.98 24.69 9.90
CA GLY A 158 7.40 25.06 9.88
C GLY A 158 8.38 24.04 9.26
N GLU A 159 7.98 22.78 9.06
CA GLU A 159 8.89 21.72 8.57
C GLU A 159 8.51 21.18 7.17
N GLY A 160 7.34 21.57 6.66
CA GLY A 160 6.83 21.17 5.33
C GLY A 160 7.31 22.02 4.15
N GLY A 161 8.28 22.90 4.35
CA GLY A 161 9.03 23.52 3.26
C GLY A 161 10.43 22.92 3.26
N ARG A 162 10.96 22.48 2.12
CA ARG A 162 12.43 22.36 1.97
C ARG A 162 13.00 23.67 2.51
N LYS A 163 13.85 23.63 3.54
CA LYS A 163 14.64 24.81 3.96
C LYS A 163 15.10 25.49 2.67
N ARG A 164 14.66 26.72 2.43
CA ARG A 164 15.10 27.48 1.25
C ARG A 164 16.61 27.59 1.41
N ASN A 165 17.38 26.73 0.71
CA ASN A 165 18.82 26.89 0.70
C ASN A 165 19.10 28.20 0.02
N ASP A 166 19.46 29.21 0.82
CA ASP A 166 19.69 30.56 0.36
C ASP A 166 21.05 30.64 -0.30
N LEU A 167 21.12 30.09 -1.51
CA LEU A 167 22.27 30.25 -2.38
C LEU A 167 22.33 31.71 -2.85
N PRO A 168 23.50 32.37 -2.78
CA PRO A 168 23.66 33.76 -3.18
C PRO A 168 23.35 33.91 -4.67
N LEU A 169 22.18 34.47 -4.99
CA LEU A 169 21.70 34.57 -6.37
C LEU A 169 22.63 35.45 -7.23
N ASP A 170 23.07 36.58 -6.66
CA ASP A 170 24.02 37.50 -7.30
C ASP A 170 25.30 36.80 -7.71
N GLU A 171 25.76 35.85 -6.90
CA GLU A 171 26.97 35.09 -7.18
C GLU A 171 26.75 34.04 -8.27
N ILE A 172 25.60 33.35 -8.26
CA ILE A 172 25.21 32.43 -9.35
C ILE A 172 25.15 33.18 -10.68
N VAL A 173 24.53 34.37 -10.72
CA VAL A 173 24.41 35.20 -11.93
C VAL A 173 25.79 35.65 -12.43
N LYS A 174 26.66 36.15 -11.53
CA LYS A 174 28.04 36.54 -11.87
C LYS A 174 28.85 35.38 -12.44
N LEU A 175 28.73 34.18 -11.86
CA LEU A 175 29.47 33.00 -12.33
C LEU A 175 28.91 32.47 -13.66
N ARG A 176 27.59 32.56 -13.88
CA ARG A 176 26.99 32.26 -15.20
C ARG A 176 27.40 33.25 -16.28
N ALA A 177 27.52 34.54 -15.95
CA ALA A 177 28.05 35.55 -16.88
C ALA A 177 29.50 35.26 -17.29
N LYS A 178 30.29 34.64 -16.41
CA LYS A 178 31.64 34.12 -16.69
C LYS A 178 31.66 32.77 -17.43
N LYS A 179 30.50 32.31 -17.91
CA LYS A 179 30.30 31.05 -18.66
C LYS A 179 30.60 29.76 -17.90
N LEU A 180 30.60 29.77 -16.57
CA LEU A 180 30.72 28.53 -15.79
C LEU A 180 29.46 27.67 -15.93
N THR A 181 29.65 26.36 -15.88
CA THR A 181 28.58 25.36 -15.85
C THR A 181 27.89 25.34 -14.49
N TYR A 182 26.65 24.84 -14.44
CA TYR A 182 25.92 24.71 -13.17
C TYR A 182 26.61 23.79 -12.16
N GLU A 183 27.44 22.87 -12.64
CA GLU A 183 28.19 21.92 -11.81
C GLU A 183 29.40 22.58 -11.15
N GLU A 184 30.16 23.38 -11.92
CA GLU A 184 31.28 24.18 -11.40
C GLU A 184 30.80 25.23 -10.39
N ILE A 185 29.66 25.88 -10.66
CA ILE A 185 29.05 26.84 -9.74
C ILE A 185 28.63 26.15 -8.44
N ALA A 186 28.02 24.97 -8.52
CA ALA A 186 27.66 24.20 -7.34
C ALA A 186 28.90 23.76 -6.54
N ALA A 187 29.99 23.37 -7.21
CA ALA A 187 31.25 23.02 -6.55
C ALA A 187 31.86 24.23 -5.83
N MET A 188 31.89 25.40 -6.46
CA MET A 188 32.39 26.64 -5.86
C MET A 188 31.57 27.09 -4.65
N LEU A 189 30.25 27.05 -4.76
CA LEU A 189 29.36 27.42 -3.66
C LEU A 189 29.49 26.45 -2.48
N ARG A 190 29.67 25.14 -2.74
CA ARG A 190 30.02 24.17 -1.70
C ARG A 190 31.35 24.50 -1.02
N GLY A 191 32.36 24.90 -1.78
CA GLY A 191 33.64 25.38 -1.23
C GLY A 191 33.52 26.60 -0.32
N LYS A 192 32.46 27.38 -0.46
CA LYS A 192 32.13 28.55 0.39
C LYS A 192 31.19 28.22 1.55
N GLY A 193 30.89 26.95 1.79
CA GLY A 193 30.03 26.50 2.89
C GLY A 193 28.54 26.46 2.57
N TYR A 194 28.13 26.66 1.31
CA TYR A 194 26.73 26.53 0.91
C TYR A 194 26.38 25.08 0.52
N GLU A 195 25.20 24.62 0.92
CA GLU A 195 24.63 23.36 0.43
C GLU A 195 24.06 23.54 -1.00
N ALA A 196 24.95 23.58 -1.99
CA ALA A 196 24.59 23.78 -3.39
C ALA A 196 24.63 22.46 -4.19
N SER A 197 23.48 22.04 -4.70
CA SER A 197 23.40 20.99 -5.74
C SER A 197 23.28 21.64 -7.13
N ARG A 198 23.71 20.92 -8.18
CA ARG A 198 23.52 21.33 -9.58
C ARG A 198 22.07 21.74 -9.87
N ALA A 199 21.12 20.93 -9.38
CA ALA A 199 19.69 21.17 -9.57
C ALA A 199 19.22 22.45 -8.84
N THR A 200 19.73 22.70 -7.63
CA THR A 200 19.40 23.91 -6.85
C THR A 200 19.91 25.18 -7.55
N VAL A 201 21.15 25.15 -8.08
CA VAL A 201 21.75 26.28 -8.81
C VAL A 201 21.00 26.55 -10.12
N HIS A 202 20.70 25.50 -10.90
CA HIS A 202 19.94 25.64 -12.14
C HIS A 202 18.55 26.25 -11.90
N ARG A 203 17.82 25.74 -10.89
CA ARG A 203 16.50 26.26 -10.51
C ARG A 203 16.55 27.76 -10.14
N ARG A 204 17.47 28.15 -9.25
CA ARG A 204 17.67 29.56 -8.81
C ARG A 204 17.99 30.48 -9.98
N TYR A 205 18.86 30.06 -10.91
CA TYR A 205 19.19 30.85 -12.09
C TYR A 205 18.00 30.98 -13.05
N LYS A 206 17.21 29.91 -13.21
CA LYS A 206 16.00 29.93 -14.04
C LYS A 206 14.93 30.88 -13.45
N GLU A 207 14.73 30.84 -12.14
CA GLU A 207 13.85 31.77 -11.41
C GLU A 207 14.25 33.24 -11.64
N TYR A 208 15.54 33.56 -11.64
CA TYR A 208 16.03 34.90 -11.96
C TYR A 208 15.72 35.35 -13.39
N ILE A 209 15.94 34.48 -14.38
CA ILE A 209 15.62 34.80 -15.78
C ILE A 209 14.11 35.05 -15.94
N HIS A 210 13.27 34.18 -15.40
CA HIS A 210 11.82 34.30 -15.55
C HIS A 210 11.26 35.49 -14.75
N GLY A 211 11.87 35.84 -13.61
CA GLY A 211 11.52 37.02 -12.83
C GLY A 211 11.81 38.33 -13.58
N ASN A 212 12.98 38.43 -14.22
CA ASN A 212 13.35 39.62 -15.01
C ASN A 212 12.50 39.79 -16.27
N ASP A 213 12.03 38.71 -16.89
CA ASP A 213 11.13 38.79 -18.06
C ASP A 213 9.73 39.35 -17.70
N THR A 214 9.35 39.33 -16.42
CA THR A 214 8.02 39.78 -15.96
C THR A 214 8.01 41.25 -15.53
N GLU A 215 9.18 41.84 -15.21
CA GLU A 215 9.32 43.27 -14.85
C GLU A 215 9.67 44.17 -16.04
N GLY A 216 9.89 43.59 -17.23
CA GLY A 216 10.29 44.29 -18.45
C GLY A 216 9.17 44.58 -19.46
N ASN A 217 7.89 44.45 -19.07
CA ASN A 217 6.73 44.67 -19.96
C ASN A 217 5.72 45.64 -19.34
#